data_AF-A0A7C6BAI9-F1
#
_entry.id   AF-A0A7C6BAI9-F1
#
_cell.length_a   1.000
_cell.length_b   1.000
_cell.length_c   1.000
_cell.angle_alpha   90.00
_cell.angle_beta   90.00
_cell.angle_gamma   90.00
#
_symmetry.space_group_name_H-M   'P 1'
#
loop_
_entity.id
_entity.type
_entity.pdbx_description
1 polymer ?
#
loop_
_entity_poly.entity_id
_entity_poly.type
_entity_poly.pdbx_seq_one_letter_code
_entity_poly.pdbx_strand_id
1 'polypeptide(L)'
;MLKQDKYLDVLKKADEPITILEWANRLVEAYPAILKQTNRQTNKPMTLQAFVTNLSLQVSKGEFPKIKVLDNKPYRKVMYLSEAKKNEVIKEEVHRDLLSVILDEKVALDTQKATEYDRYRLEELKSITEQLNKYFSLNFVLHHALSLKSEKNEARHHADNLQILTVEHSLLKKDAEKKFSIEEQKAYIKRVIVVHMMIDKSMDMSLTDEVLEMLLDRLDKVY
;
A
#
# COMPACT_ATOMS: atom_id res chain seq x y z
N MET A 1 10.59 -36.82 20.67
CA MET A 1 9.97 -35.57 20.18
C MET A 1 10.17 -34.49 21.24
N LEU A 2 10.92 -33.44 20.92
CA LEU A 2 11.24 -32.38 21.89
C LEU A 2 9.96 -31.63 22.27
N LYS A 3 9.93 -31.05 23.48
CA LYS A 3 8.75 -30.30 23.98
C LYS A 3 8.31 -29.22 22.99
N GLN A 4 9.25 -28.55 22.32
CA GLN A 4 8.97 -27.52 21.32
C GLN A 4 8.29 -28.07 20.06
N ASP A 5 8.62 -29.28 19.60
CA ASP A 5 8.03 -29.86 18.38
C ASP A 5 6.54 -30.11 18.54
N LYS A 6 6.11 -30.62 19.70
CA LYS A 6 4.68 -30.83 20.03
C LYS A 6 3.89 -29.51 20.03
N TYR A 7 4.54 -28.44 20.48
CA TYR A 7 3.93 -27.12 20.61
C TYR A 7 3.75 -26.47 19.24
N LEU A 8 4.76 -26.61 18.38
CA LEU A 8 4.72 -26.12 17.00
C LEU A 8 3.77 -26.93 16.11
N ASP A 9 3.65 -28.25 16.31
CA ASP A 9 2.76 -29.10 15.52
C ASP A 9 1.28 -28.73 15.65
N VAL A 10 0.87 -28.24 16.82
CA VAL A 10 -0.49 -27.72 17.01
C VAL A 10 -0.69 -26.41 16.26
N LEU A 11 0.31 -25.54 16.20
CA LEU A 11 0.24 -24.29 15.43
C LEU A 11 0.31 -24.50 13.92
N LYS A 12 1.03 -25.53 13.46
CA LYS A 12 1.09 -25.89 12.02
C LYS A 12 -0.28 -26.25 11.45
N LYS A 13 -1.20 -26.73 12.29
CA LYS A 13 -2.57 -27.10 11.92
C LYS A 13 -3.56 -25.94 11.97
N ALA A 14 -3.09 -24.73 12.33
CA ALA A 14 -3.92 -23.53 12.30
C ALA A 14 -3.68 -22.78 10.98
N ASP A 15 -4.74 -22.60 10.20
CA ASP A 15 -4.67 -21.85 8.93
C ASP A 15 -4.55 -20.34 9.17
N GLU A 16 -5.15 -19.86 10.26
CA GLU A 16 -5.15 -18.46 10.70
C GLU A 16 -4.38 -18.25 12.02
N PRO A 17 -3.96 -17.01 12.32
CA PRO A 17 -3.34 -16.68 13.60
C PRO A 17 -4.32 -16.87 14.78
N ILE A 18 -3.91 -17.67 15.76
CA ILE A 18 -4.73 -18.00 16.94
C ILE A 18 -4.22 -17.27 18.18
N THR A 19 -5.09 -17.11 19.18
CA THR A 19 -4.68 -16.53 20.47
C THR A 19 -3.82 -17.51 21.27
N ILE A 20 -3.00 -17.02 22.21
CA ILE A 20 -2.25 -17.89 23.13
C ILE A 20 -3.18 -18.81 23.95
N LEU A 21 -4.37 -18.32 24.32
CA LEU A 21 -5.37 -19.13 25.02
C LEU A 21 -5.88 -20.28 24.14
N GLU A 22 -6.23 -19.98 22.90
CA GLU A 22 -6.66 -20.99 21.94
C GLU A 22 -5.55 -22.00 21.63
N TRP A 23 -4.31 -21.54 21.50
CA TRP A 23 -3.17 -22.42 21.33
C TRP A 23 -2.98 -23.36 22.54
N ALA A 24 -3.10 -22.83 23.76
CA ALA A 24 -3.02 -23.61 24.98
C ALA A 24 -4.13 -24.67 25.07
N ASN A 25 -5.36 -24.33 24.70
CA ASN A 25 -6.49 -25.27 24.64
C ASN A 25 -6.21 -26.42 23.67
N ARG A 26 -5.82 -26.10 22.43
CA ARG A 26 -5.49 -27.11 21.42
C ARG A 26 -4.32 -28.01 21.85
N LEU A 27 -3.35 -27.47 22.61
CA LEU A 27 -2.25 -28.25 23.18
C LEU A 27 -2.69 -29.22 24.27
N VAL A 28 -3.62 -28.79 25.14
CA VAL A 28 -4.18 -29.65 26.19
C VAL A 28 -5.05 -30.75 25.60
N GLU A 29 -5.83 -30.45 24.55
CA GLU A 29 -6.62 -31.44 23.81
C GLU A 29 -5.72 -32.50 23.14
N ALA A 30 -4.68 -32.06 22.43
CA ALA A 30 -3.75 -32.96 21.73
C ALA A 30 -2.83 -33.73 22.69
N TYR A 31 -2.48 -33.12 23.83
CA TYR A 31 -1.56 -33.69 24.80
C TYR A 31 -2.04 -33.45 26.25
N PRO A 32 -3.06 -34.18 26.74
CA PRO A 32 -3.64 -33.96 28.06
C PRO A 32 -2.66 -34.13 29.22
N ALA A 33 -1.59 -34.91 29.01
CA ALA A 33 -0.50 -35.11 29.97
C ALA A 33 0.29 -33.81 30.29
N ILE A 34 0.14 -32.74 29.51
CA ILE A 34 0.78 -31.44 29.79
C ILE A 34 0.27 -30.85 31.12
N LEU A 35 -1.03 -30.97 31.42
CA LEU A 35 -1.59 -30.46 32.69
C LEU A 35 -1.26 -31.35 33.90
N LYS A 36 -0.87 -32.61 33.66
CA LYS A 36 -0.39 -33.53 34.70
C LYS A 36 1.02 -33.18 35.17
N GLN A 37 1.73 -32.28 34.47
CA GLN A 37 3.02 -31.76 34.93
C GLN A 37 2.80 -30.88 36.16
N THR A 38 3.65 -31.05 37.17
CA THR A 38 3.60 -30.27 38.39
C THR A 38 3.97 -28.82 38.09
N ASN A 39 3.12 -27.89 38.53
CA ASN A 39 3.46 -26.47 38.52
C ASN A 39 4.62 -26.26 39.50
N ARG A 40 5.77 -25.81 38.96
CA ARG A 40 7.01 -25.58 39.73
C ARG A 40 6.85 -24.60 40.89
N GLN A 41 5.81 -23.76 40.88
CA GLN A 41 5.55 -22.77 41.94
C GLN A 41 4.62 -23.28 43.04
N THR A 42 3.75 -24.27 42.78
CA THR A 42 2.70 -24.68 43.73
C THR A 42 2.73 -26.17 44.07
N ASN A 43 3.60 -26.97 43.44
CA ASN A 43 3.68 -28.44 43.56
C ASN A 43 2.33 -29.17 43.36
N LYS A 44 1.38 -28.52 42.68
CA LYS A 44 0.08 -29.06 42.27
C LYS A 44 0.04 -29.27 40.76
N PRO A 45 -0.89 -30.10 40.23
CA PRO A 45 -1.15 -30.17 38.80
C PRO A 45 -1.40 -28.77 38.21
N MET A 46 -0.88 -28.53 37.01
CA MET A 46 -0.99 -27.24 36.34
C MET A 46 -2.44 -27.00 35.89
N THR A 47 -3.00 -25.83 36.21
CA THR A 47 -4.30 -25.40 35.65
C THR A 47 -4.12 -24.86 34.24
N LEU A 48 -5.18 -24.86 33.42
CA LEU A 48 -5.16 -24.26 32.09
C LEU A 48 -4.71 -22.78 32.16
N GLN A 49 -5.20 -22.02 33.13
CA GLN A 49 -4.78 -20.62 33.31
C GLN A 49 -3.29 -20.49 33.61
N ALA A 50 -2.75 -21.34 34.48
CA ALA A 50 -1.30 -21.35 34.77
C ALA A 50 -0.49 -21.75 33.53
N PHE A 51 -1.01 -22.67 32.72
CA PHE A 51 -0.40 -23.08 31.46
C PHE A 51 -0.38 -21.96 30.42
N VAL A 52 -1.50 -21.24 30.24
CA VAL A 52 -1.60 -20.08 29.35
C VAL A 52 -0.61 -18.99 29.74
N THR A 53 -0.52 -18.66 31.04
CA THR A 53 0.46 -17.67 31.54
C THR A 53 1.89 -18.11 31.28
N ASN A 54 2.21 -19.38 31.51
CA ASN A 54 3.54 -19.93 31.23
C ASN A 54 3.85 -19.85 29.73
N LEU A 55 2.93 -20.32 28.88
CA LEU A 55 3.07 -20.27 27.43
C LEU A 55 3.29 -18.84 26.92
N SER A 56 2.57 -17.87 27.47
CA SER A 56 2.75 -16.44 27.17
C SER A 56 4.13 -15.92 27.54
N LEU A 57 4.66 -16.32 28.71
CA LEU A 57 6.03 -15.98 29.12
C LEU A 57 7.08 -16.61 28.19
N GLN A 58 6.90 -17.87 27.79
CA GLN A 58 7.80 -18.56 26.87
C GLN A 58 7.83 -17.88 25.49
N VAL A 59 6.67 -17.48 24.97
CA VAL A 59 6.57 -16.68 23.74
C VAL A 59 7.29 -15.34 23.88
N SER A 60 7.09 -14.64 25.01
CA SER A 60 7.74 -13.35 25.28
C SER A 60 9.27 -13.45 25.31
N LYS A 61 9.79 -14.57 25.81
CA LYS A 61 11.23 -14.86 25.89
C LYS A 61 11.84 -15.33 24.56
N GLY A 62 11.03 -15.46 23.50
CA GLY A 62 11.49 -15.96 22.21
C GLY A 62 11.83 -17.46 22.21
N GLU A 63 11.27 -18.26 23.13
CA GLU A 63 11.52 -19.71 23.19
C GLU A 63 10.97 -20.49 21.97
N PHE A 64 10.27 -19.81 21.05
CA PHE A 64 9.71 -20.38 19.84
C PHE A 64 10.13 -19.58 18.58
N PRO A 65 11.31 -19.86 17.98
CA PRO A 65 11.84 -19.09 16.85
C PRO A 65 11.08 -19.28 15.52
N LYS A 66 10.14 -20.23 15.47
CA LYS A 66 9.29 -20.53 14.31
C LYS A 66 7.87 -19.97 14.46
N ILE A 67 7.66 -18.99 15.33
CA ILE A 67 6.37 -18.34 15.55
C ILE A 67 6.48 -16.85 15.24
N LYS A 68 5.48 -16.27 14.55
CA LYS A 68 5.28 -14.82 14.48
C LYS A 68 4.30 -14.40 15.56
N VAL A 69 4.65 -13.37 16.33
CA VAL A 69 3.74 -12.69 17.24
C VAL A 69 3.18 -11.47 16.50
N LEU A 70 1.87 -11.40 16.35
CA LEU A 70 1.22 -10.36 15.55
C LEU A 70 0.76 -9.15 16.39
N ASP A 71 0.74 -9.27 17.72
CA ASP A 71 0.20 -8.22 18.60
C ASP A 71 0.88 -8.19 19.98
N ASN A 72 1.10 -6.99 20.52
CA ASN A 72 1.75 -6.75 21.83
C ASN A 72 0.74 -6.52 22.98
N LYS A 73 -0.54 -6.83 22.78
CA LYS A 73 -1.68 -6.56 23.70
C LYS A 73 -2.15 -7.84 24.44
N PRO A 74 -3.05 -7.74 25.46
CA PRO A 74 -3.44 -8.88 26.34
C PRO A 74 -3.99 -10.12 25.60
N TYR A 75 -4.39 -9.99 24.34
CA TYR A 75 -4.82 -11.10 23.47
C TYR A 75 -3.79 -11.36 22.35
N ARG A 76 -2.54 -11.64 22.73
CA ARG A 76 -1.47 -11.92 21.75
C ARG A 76 -1.88 -13.04 20.81
N LYS A 77 -1.81 -12.75 19.51
CA LYS A 77 -1.99 -13.74 18.45
C LYS A 77 -0.65 -14.28 17.98
N VAL A 78 -0.60 -15.57 17.77
CA VAL A 78 0.57 -16.32 17.33
C VAL A 78 0.23 -17.16 16.11
N MET A 79 1.18 -17.30 15.20
CA MET A 79 1.06 -18.22 14.07
C MET A 79 2.39 -18.90 13.79
N TYR A 80 2.34 -20.13 13.28
CA TYR A 80 3.54 -20.81 12.80
C TYR A 80 4.07 -20.12 11.54
N LEU A 81 5.37 -19.79 11.56
CA LEU A 81 6.12 -19.34 10.41
C LEU A 81 6.73 -20.55 9.72
N SER A 82 6.05 -21.08 8.69
CA SER A 82 6.69 -21.98 7.74
C SER A 82 7.80 -21.24 6.98
N GLU A 83 8.81 -21.96 6.48
CA GLU A 83 9.83 -21.34 5.62
C GLU A 83 9.21 -20.71 4.37
N ALA A 84 8.12 -21.29 3.84
CA ALA A 84 7.33 -20.70 2.77
C ALA A 84 6.74 -19.32 3.15
N LYS A 85 6.08 -19.20 4.32
CA LYS A 85 5.53 -17.91 4.81
C LYS A 85 6.62 -16.90 5.16
N LYS A 86 7.80 -17.34 5.64
CA LYS A 86 8.96 -16.46 5.84
C LYS A 86 9.46 -15.91 4.51
N ASN A 87 9.62 -16.78 3.51
CA ASN A 87 10.05 -16.38 2.17
C ASN A 87 9.04 -15.45 1.49
N GLU A 88 7.75 -15.64 1.74
CA GLU A 88 6.68 -14.77 1.25
C GLU A 88 6.76 -13.37 1.87
N VAL A 89 6.90 -13.27 3.20
CA VAL A 89 7.08 -11.97 3.89
C VAL A 89 8.34 -11.25 3.41
N ILE A 90 9.45 -11.98 3.27
CA ILE A 90 10.71 -11.40 2.75
C ILE A 90 10.52 -10.93 1.30
N LYS A 91 9.84 -11.72 0.46
CA LYS A 91 9.53 -11.32 -0.92
C LYS A 91 8.67 -10.06 -0.97
N GLU A 92 7.66 -9.94 -0.11
CA GLU A 92 6.82 -8.74 -0.04
C GLU A 92 7.60 -7.51 0.45
N GLU A 93 8.49 -7.67 1.43
CA GLU A 93 9.36 -6.59 1.93
C GLU A 93 10.33 -6.13 0.84
N VAL A 94 11.06 -7.06 0.23
CA VAL A 94 11.97 -6.77 -0.89
C VAL A 94 11.21 -6.15 -2.06
N HIS A 95 10.02 -6.65 -2.38
CA HIS A 95 9.20 -6.09 -3.44
C HIS A 95 8.83 -4.63 -3.15
N ARG A 96 8.38 -4.31 -1.93
CA ARG A 96 8.07 -2.93 -1.53
C ARG A 96 9.27 -2.00 -1.66
N ASP A 97 10.46 -2.45 -1.28
CA ASP A 97 11.69 -1.66 -1.39
C ASP A 97 12.07 -1.42 -2.87
N LEU A 98 11.76 -2.37 -3.74
CA LEU A 98 12.03 -2.30 -5.18
C LEU A 98 10.92 -1.61 -5.99
N LEU A 99 9.73 -1.36 -5.42
CA LEU A 99 8.58 -0.84 -6.15
C LEU A 99 8.90 0.45 -6.92
N SER A 100 9.63 1.39 -6.33
CA SER A 100 10.00 2.64 -7.02
C SER A 100 10.83 2.36 -8.26
N VAL A 101 11.85 1.50 -8.13
CA VAL A 101 12.76 1.16 -9.23
C VAL A 101 12.00 0.43 -10.36
N ILE A 102 11.12 -0.49 -9.99
CA ILE A 102 10.28 -1.23 -10.96
C ILE A 102 9.37 -0.27 -11.73
N LEU A 103 8.79 0.72 -11.05
CA LEU A 103 7.94 1.73 -11.69
C LEU A 103 8.74 2.64 -12.63
N ASP A 104 9.91 3.09 -12.21
CA ASP A 104 10.78 3.94 -13.03
C ASP A 104 11.24 3.20 -14.30
N GLU A 105 11.63 1.92 -14.16
CA GLU A 105 11.97 1.06 -15.30
C GLU A 105 10.79 0.87 -16.24
N LYS A 106 9.59 0.65 -15.70
CA LYS A 106 8.36 0.53 -16.50
C LYS A 106 8.06 1.80 -17.28
N VAL A 107 8.18 2.97 -16.63
CA VAL A 107 8.02 4.28 -17.29
C VAL A 107 9.02 4.44 -18.43
N ALA A 108 10.29 4.09 -18.20
CA ALA A 108 11.34 4.19 -19.22
C ALA A 108 11.05 3.27 -20.42
N LEU A 109 10.68 2.02 -20.16
CA LEU A 109 10.34 1.03 -21.20
C LEU A 109 9.11 1.45 -22.02
N ASP A 110 8.06 1.92 -21.36
CA ASP A 110 6.84 2.38 -22.04
C ASP A 110 7.13 3.63 -22.89
N THR A 111 7.95 4.57 -22.38
CA THR A 111 8.39 5.75 -23.14
C THR A 111 9.25 5.36 -24.35
N GLN A 112 10.12 4.35 -24.21
CA GLN A 112 10.92 3.83 -25.32
C GLN A 112 10.05 3.18 -26.40
N LYS A 113 8.96 2.50 -26.01
CA LYS A 113 8.02 1.86 -26.94
C LYS A 113 7.00 2.82 -27.54
N ALA A 114 6.81 4.00 -26.95
CA ALA A 114 5.88 5.01 -27.42
C ALA A 114 6.24 5.49 -28.83
N THR A 115 5.22 5.80 -29.63
CA THR A 115 5.41 6.44 -30.94
C THR A 115 5.95 7.86 -30.76
N GLU A 116 6.51 8.46 -31.82
CA GLU A 116 6.95 9.85 -31.77
C GLU A 116 5.81 10.80 -31.38
N TYR A 117 4.60 10.54 -31.88
CA TYR A 117 3.42 11.32 -31.53
C TYR A 117 3.03 11.16 -30.05
N ASP A 118 3.08 9.95 -29.50
CA ASP A 118 2.77 9.73 -28.08
C ASP A 118 3.82 10.37 -27.16
N ARG A 119 5.10 10.35 -27.55
CA ARG A 119 6.15 11.08 -26.81
C ARG A 119 5.91 12.58 -26.84
N TYR A 120 5.57 13.13 -28.00
CA TYR A 120 5.18 14.54 -28.11
C TYR A 120 3.98 14.86 -27.20
N ARG A 121 2.94 14.02 -27.17
CA ARG A 121 1.80 14.20 -26.26
C ARG A 121 2.23 14.19 -24.79
N LEU A 122 3.12 13.27 -24.38
CA LEU A 122 3.64 13.23 -23.02
C LEU A 122 4.40 14.51 -22.64
N GLU A 123 5.26 14.99 -23.54
CA GLU A 123 6.02 16.23 -23.36
C GLU A 123 5.11 17.46 -23.28
N GLU A 124 4.09 17.55 -24.14
CA GLU A 124 3.11 18.64 -24.10
C GLU A 124 2.26 18.61 -22.83
N LEU A 125 1.79 17.45 -22.39
CA LEU A 125 1.07 17.31 -21.12
C LEU A 125 1.92 17.80 -19.94
N LYS A 126 3.21 17.48 -19.93
CA LYS A 126 4.15 17.97 -18.91
C LYS A 126 4.33 19.48 -18.99
N SER A 127 4.57 20.02 -20.19
CA SER A 127 4.74 21.45 -20.44
C SER A 127 3.51 22.27 -20.03
N ILE A 128 2.31 21.80 -20.36
CA ILE A 128 1.05 22.44 -19.95
C ILE A 128 0.93 22.44 -18.43
N THR A 129 1.23 21.32 -17.76
CA THR A 129 1.17 21.21 -16.30
C THR A 129 2.14 22.18 -15.61
N GLU A 130 3.38 22.27 -16.10
CA GLU A 130 4.38 23.22 -15.58
C GLU A 130 3.95 24.68 -15.77
N GLN A 131 3.35 25.01 -16.91
CA GLN A 131 2.86 26.36 -17.20
C GLN A 131 1.63 26.71 -16.34
N LEU A 132 0.70 25.78 -16.13
CA LEU A 132 -0.41 25.97 -15.19
C LEU A 132 0.11 26.29 -13.79
N ASN A 133 1.13 25.58 -13.31
CA ASN A 133 1.71 25.84 -12.00
C ASN A 133 2.42 27.19 -11.94
N LYS A 134 3.16 27.54 -12.99
CA LYS A 134 3.92 28.80 -13.07
C LYS A 134 3.03 30.04 -13.08
N TYR A 135 1.97 30.04 -13.89
CA TYR A 135 1.14 31.23 -14.11
C TYR A 135 0.00 31.35 -13.13
N PHE A 136 -0.45 30.23 -12.54
CA PHE A 136 -1.57 30.21 -11.61
C PHE A 136 -1.16 29.80 -10.18
N SER A 137 0.13 29.76 -9.85
CA SER A 137 0.62 29.44 -8.50
C SER A 137 0.00 28.18 -7.87
N LEU A 138 -0.33 27.20 -8.73
CA LEU A 138 -0.99 25.96 -8.37
C LEU A 138 0.00 24.78 -8.33
N ASN A 139 -0.45 23.66 -7.76
CA ASN A 139 0.33 22.42 -7.65
C ASN A 139 -0.33 21.30 -8.46
N PHE A 140 -0.50 21.50 -9.76
CA PHE A 140 -0.90 20.43 -10.68
C PHE A 140 0.23 19.42 -10.91
N VAL A 141 -0.15 18.17 -11.11
CA VAL A 141 0.69 17.03 -11.42
C VAL A 141 0.04 16.16 -12.49
N LEU A 142 0.86 15.46 -13.26
CA LEU A 142 0.41 14.38 -14.12
C LEU A 142 0.16 13.13 -13.28
N HIS A 143 -1.06 12.62 -13.34
CA HIS A 143 -1.50 11.47 -12.58
C HIS A 143 -1.95 10.36 -13.53
N HIS A 144 -1.54 9.12 -13.24
CA HIS A 144 -2.02 7.95 -13.97
C HIS A 144 -3.45 7.62 -13.57
N ALA A 145 -4.39 7.57 -14.53
CA ALA A 145 -5.77 7.18 -14.28
C ALA A 145 -5.87 5.71 -13.82
N LEU A 146 -5.10 4.83 -14.45
CA LEU A 146 -4.89 3.46 -14.04
C LEU A 146 -3.51 3.31 -13.41
N SER A 147 -3.47 2.83 -12.16
CA SER A 147 -2.23 2.66 -11.41
C SER A 147 -1.26 1.71 -12.11
N LEU A 148 -0.01 2.17 -12.28
CA LEU A 148 1.08 1.36 -12.83
C LEU A 148 1.51 0.22 -11.88
N LYS A 149 1.14 0.32 -10.59
CA LYS A 149 1.45 -0.65 -9.52
C LYS A 149 0.54 -1.88 -9.55
N SER A 150 -0.60 -1.80 -10.23
CA SER A 150 -1.55 -2.91 -10.24
C SER A 150 -1.04 -4.04 -11.12
N GLU A 151 -0.78 -5.21 -10.54
CA GLU A 151 -0.44 -6.43 -11.29
C GLU A 151 -1.60 -6.93 -12.17
N LYS A 152 -2.83 -6.49 -11.89
CA LYS A 152 -4.04 -6.94 -12.59
C LYS A 152 -4.36 -6.16 -13.86
N ASN A 153 -3.83 -4.94 -14.00
CA ASN A 153 -4.12 -4.08 -15.14
C ASN A 153 -2.83 -3.84 -15.93
N GLU A 154 -2.88 -4.02 -17.26
CA GLU A 154 -1.80 -3.66 -18.18
C GLU A 154 -1.67 -2.14 -18.35
N ALA A 155 -1.80 -1.37 -17.26
CA ALA A 155 -1.65 0.07 -17.28
C ALA A 155 -0.22 0.42 -17.72
N ARG A 156 -0.13 1.33 -18.70
CA ARG A 156 1.12 1.81 -19.28
C ARG A 156 1.35 3.27 -18.94
N HIS A 157 2.61 3.67 -18.92
CA HIS A 157 2.98 5.09 -18.97
C HIS A 157 2.72 5.61 -20.40
N HIS A 158 1.52 6.12 -20.64
CA HIS A 158 1.04 6.57 -21.93
C HIS A 158 0.17 7.82 -21.76
N ALA A 159 0.12 8.70 -22.77
CA ALA A 159 -0.70 9.92 -22.72
C ALA A 159 -2.19 9.61 -22.48
N ASP A 160 -2.69 8.49 -23.02
CA ASP A 160 -4.06 8.01 -22.78
C ASP A 160 -4.33 7.51 -21.36
N ASN A 161 -3.30 7.35 -20.54
CA ASN A 161 -3.42 7.00 -19.14
C ASN A 161 -3.09 8.17 -18.21
N LEU A 162 -2.76 9.36 -18.74
CA LEU A 162 -2.42 10.52 -17.94
C LEU A 162 -3.56 11.55 -17.91
N GLN A 163 -3.71 12.19 -16.75
CA GLN A 163 -4.63 13.30 -16.51
C GLN A 163 -3.98 14.31 -15.56
N ILE A 164 -4.42 15.56 -15.62
CA ILE A 164 -3.87 16.65 -14.82
C ILE A 164 -4.74 16.81 -13.56
N LEU A 165 -4.16 16.62 -12.38
CA LEU A 165 -4.83 16.79 -11.08
C LEU A 165 -3.98 17.68 -10.17
N THR A 166 -4.56 18.25 -9.12
CA THR A 166 -3.72 18.86 -8.07
C THR A 166 -3.09 17.76 -7.24
N VAL A 167 -1.97 18.06 -6.57
CA VAL A 167 -1.32 17.13 -5.64
C VAL A 167 -2.35 16.60 -4.63
N GLU A 168 -3.16 17.47 -4.04
CA GLU A 168 -4.15 17.10 -3.02
C GLU A 168 -5.18 16.11 -3.56
N HIS A 169 -5.74 16.35 -4.75
CA HIS A 169 -6.71 15.44 -5.35
C HIS A 169 -6.07 14.14 -5.84
N SER A 170 -4.81 14.17 -6.29
CA SER A 170 -4.07 12.97 -6.70
C SER A 170 -3.83 12.00 -5.53
N LEU A 171 -3.66 12.53 -4.31
CA LEU A 171 -3.47 11.74 -3.09
C LEU A 171 -4.77 11.13 -2.54
N LEU A 172 -5.92 11.73 -2.88
CA LEU A 172 -7.24 11.25 -2.44
C LEU A 172 -7.84 10.18 -3.35
N LYS A 173 -7.33 10.03 -4.59
CA LYS A 173 -7.84 9.05 -5.55
C LYS A 173 -7.41 7.62 -5.20
N LYS A 174 -8.29 6.67 -5.50
CA LYS A 174 -8.00 5.22 -5.42
C LYS A 174 -7.28 4.76 -6.69
N ASP A 175 -6.54 3.65 -6.60
CA ASP A 175 -5.63 3.10 -7.64
C ASP A 175 -6.23 2.87 -9.05
N ALA A 176 -7.54 2.95 -9.24
CA ALA A 176 -8.17 2.79 -10.55
C ALA A 176 -9.39 3.69 -10.68
N GLU A 177 -9.22 4.79 -11.40
CA GLU A 177 -10.34 5.64 -11.82
C GLU A 177 -10.31 5.85 -13.33
N LYS A 178 -11.48 6.08 -13.91
CA LYS A 178 -11.60 6.40 -15.33
C LYS A 178 -10.83 7.71 -15.60
N LYS A 179 -10.02 7.73 -16.67
CA LYS A 179 -9.42 8.98 -17.18
C LYS A 179 -10.56 9.95 -17.52
N PHE A 180 -10.41 11.21 -17.12
CA PHE A 180 -11.34 12.25 -17.58
C PHE A 180 -11.39 12.28 -19.11
N SER A 181 -12.54 12.65 -19.67
CA SER A 181 -12.60 13.14 -21.04
C SER A 181 -11.92 14.52 -21.14
N ILE A 182 -11.59 14.97 -22.35
CA ILE A 182 -11.00 16.30 -22.55
C ILE A 182 -11.89 17.41 -21.97
N GLU A 183 -13.21 17.30 -22.13
CA GLU A 183 -14.16 18.28 -21.57
C GLU A 183 -14.16 18.27 -20.04
N GLU A 184 -14.13 17.09 -19.42
CA GLU A 184 -14.03 16.97 -17.97
C GLU A 184 -12.69 17.51 -17.45
N GLN A 185 -11.58 17.26 -18.16
CA GLN A 185 -10.26 17.75 -17.80
C GLN A 185 -10.16 19.27 -17.87
N LYS A 186 -10.66 19.88 -18.95
CA LYS A 186 -10.75 21.34 -19.12
C LYS A 186 -11.62 21.95 -18.03
N ALA A 187 -12.81 21.38 -17.79
CA ALA A 187 -13.71 21.86 -16.74
C ALA A 187 -13.09 21.75 -15.34
N TYR A 188 -12.36 20.68 -15.06
CA TYR A 188 -11.63 20.50 -13.80
C TYR A 188 -10.59 21.60 -13.60
N ILE A 189 -9.71 21.84 -14.59
CA ILE A 189 -8.66 22.86 -14.51
C ILE A 189 -9.27 24.25 -14.26
N LYS A 190 -10.29 24.64 -15.05
CA LYS A 190 -11.00 25.92 -14.88
C LYS A 190 -11.56 26.07 -13.46
N ARG A 191 -12.19 25.02 -12.92
CA ARG A 191 -12.76 25.07 -11.56
C ARG A 191 -11.69 25.21 -10.48
N VAL A 192 -10.58 24.49 -10.58
CA VAL A 192 -9.48 24.62 -9.61
C VAL A 192 -8.93 26.04 -9.61
N ILE A 193 -8.69 26.60 -10.79
CA ILE A 193 -8.19 27.98 -10.92
C ILE A 193 -9.18 28.98 -10.34
N VAL A 194 -10.47 28.88 -10.67
CA VAL A 194 -11.50 29.77 -10.14
C VAL A 194 -11.56 29.73 -8.61
N VAL A 195 -11.54 28.52 -8.02
CA VAL A 195 -11.54 28.37 -6.55
C VAL A 195 -10.27 28.97 -5.95
N HIS A 196 -9.11 28.76 -6.58
CA HIS A 196 -7.85 29.32 -6.11
C HIS A 196 -7.84 30.85 -6.15
N MET A 197 -8.31 31.44 -7.25
CA MET A 197 -8.44 32.90 -7.41
C MET A 197 -9.41 33.53 -6.40
N MET A 198 -10.48 32.83 -6.02
CA MET A 198 -11.39 33.32 -4.97
C MET A 198 -10.71 33.42 -3.60
N ILE A 199 -9.68 32.61 -3.35
CA ILE A 199 -8.95 32.55 -2.09
C ILE A 199 -7.75 33.50 -2.13
N ASP A 200 -7.03 33.56 -3.25
CA ASP A 200 -5.82 34.36 -3.41
C ASP A 200 -6.10 35.76 -3.97
N LYS A 201 -6.12 36.75 -3.08
CA LYS A 201 -6.33 38.18 -3.41
C LYS A 201 -5.15 38.82 -4.15
N SER A 202 -4.03 38.12 -4.31
CA SER A 202 -2.83 38.63 -4.98
C SER A 202 -2.75 38.31 -6.47
N MET A 203 -3.66 37.49 -7.00
CA MET A 203 -3.75 37.17 -8.42
C MET A 203 -4.39 38.31 -9.23
N ASP A 204 -3.62 38.87 -10.16
CA ASP A 204 -4.10 39.90 -11.10
C ASP A 204 -4.89 39.25 -12.27
N MET A 205 -6.11 39.71 -12.50
CA MET A 205 -7.15 39.03 -13.31
C MET A 205 -6.99 39.18 -14.84
N SER A 206 -6.16 40.10 -15.33
CA SER A 206 -6.17 40.44 -16.77
C SER A 206 -5.24 39.60 -17.63
N LEU A 207 -4.19 39.00 -17.05
CA LEU A 207 -3.20 38.19 -17.77
C LEU A 207 -3.55 36.69 -17.79
N THR A 208 -4.58 36.30 -17.04
CA THR A 208 -4.85 34.91 -16.64
C THR A 208 -5.79 34.15 -17.58
N ASP A 209 -6.75 34.82 -18.22
CA ASP A 209 -7.74 34.14 -19.07
C ASP A 209 -7.19 33.76 -20.46
N GLU A 210 -6.46 34.65 -21.12
CA GLU A 210 -5.86 34.35 -22.44
C GLU A 210 -4.83 33.23 -22.35
N VAL A 211 -3.98 33.27 -21.32
CA VAL A 211 -3.00 32.21 -21.05
C VAL A 211 -3.70 30.90 -20.75
N LEU A 212 -4.78 30.92 -19.97
CA LEU A 212 -5.56 29.72 -19.68
C LEU A 212 -6.14 29.11 -20.95
N GLU A 213 -6.83 29.90 -21.78
CA GLU A 213 -7.43 29.38 -23.02
C GLU A 213 -6.36 28.83 -23.98
N MET A 214 -5.21 29.50 -24.12
CA MET A 214 -4.09 28.96 -24.92
C MET A 214 -3.58 27.60 -24.40
N LEU A 215 -3.49 27.42 -23.08
CA LEU A 215 -3.08 26.15 -22.47
C LEU A 215 -4.14 25.07 -22.68
N LEU A 216 -5.43 25.41 -22.61
CA LEU A 216 -6.52 24.47 -22.80
C LEU A 216 -6.71 24.08 -24.27
N ASP A 217 -6.42 24.98 -25.21
CA ASP A 217 -6.37 24.68 -26.64
C ASP A 217 -5.22 23.74 -26.98
N ARG A 218 -4.05 23.94 -26.38
CA ARG A 218 -2.93 22.98 -26.51
C ARG A 218 -3.31 21.63 -25.92
N LEU A 219 -3.93 21.61 -24.74
CA LEU A 219 -4.40 20.40 -24.09
C LEU A 219 -5.37 19.63 -25.00
N ASP A 220 -6.31 20.32 -25.65
CA ASP A 220 -7.26 19.74 -26.62
C ASP A 220 -6.59 18.93 -27.73
N LYS A 221 -5.42 19.37 -28.20
CA LYS A 221 -4.71 18.72 -29.32
C LYS A 221 -3.92 17.48 -28.92
N VAL A 222 -3.67 17.28 -27.64
CA VAL A 222 -2.76 16.23 -27.15
C VAL A 222 -3.39 15.27 -26.14
N TYR A 223 -4.61 15.54 -25.68
CA TYR A 223 -5.27 14.76 -24.63
C TYR A 223 -5.85 13.43 -25.11
#